data_AF-A0A949PAJ9-F1
#
_entry.id   AF-A0A949PAJ9-F1
#
_cell.length_a   1.000
_cell.length_b   1.000
_cell.length_c   1.000
_cell.angle_alpha   90.00
_cell.angle_beta   90.00
_cell.angle_gamma   90.00
#
_symmetry.space_group_name_H-M   'P 1'
#
loop_
_entity.id
_entity.type
_entity.pdbx_description
1 polymer ?
#
loop_
_entity_poly.entity_id
_entity_poly.type
_entity_poly.pdbx_seq_one_letter_code
_entity_poly.pdbx_strand_id
1 'polypeptide(L)'
;EKGGRPGPEVSVGKLAASHLLRTLRETMFRVCGPETTLWGDDAPLGGRMHDIGFASYLISIGGGTDQIQRNIIGERVLGLPREPRVDKGVAFNELLVGTQDRPA
;
A
#
# COMPACT_ATOMS: atom_id res chain seq x y z
N GLU A 1 12.68 28.05 5.36
CA GLU A 1 11.90 27.06 6.15
C GLU A 1 12.58 25.71 6.02
N LYS A 2 12.96 25.06 7.12
CA LYS A 2 13.59 23.74 7.06
C LYS A 2 12.52 22.74 6.60
N GLY A 3 12.68 22.18 5.41
CA GLY A 3 11.87 21.07 4.89
C GLY A 3 11.98 19.86 5.81
N GLY A 4 11.14 19.82 6.84
CA GLY A 4 10.98 18.66 7.69
C GLY A 4 10.38 17.53 6.86
N ARG A 5 10.88 16.30 7.04
CA ARG A 5 10.20 15.14 6.48
C ARG A 5 8.73 15.20 6.93
N PRO A 6 7.75 15.01 6.02
CA PRO A 6 6.35 14.92 6.42
C PRO A 6 6.23 13.98 7.60
N GLY A 7 5.56 14.44 8.65
CA GLY A 7 5.44 13.68 9.88
C GLY A 7 4.59 12.42 9.69
N PRO A 8 4.58 11.53 10.69
CA PRO A 8 3.83 10.28 10.63
C PRO A 8 2.31 10.47 10.50
N GLU A 9 1.79 11.68 10.67
CA GLU A 9 0.37 12.05 10.46
C GLU A 9 -0.08 11.74 9.02
N VAL A 10 0.81 11.93 8.04
CA VAL A 10 0.53 11.56 6.63
C VAL A 10 0.34 10.05 6.49
N SER A 11 1.07 9.25 7.28
CA SER A 11 0.93 7.79 7.28
C SER A 11 -0.43 7.36 7.82
N VAL A 12 -0.91 8.03 8.88
CA VAL A 12 -2.25 7.81 9.45
C VAL A 12 -3.32 8.17 8.42
N GLY A 13 -3.24 9.36 7.81
CA GLY A 13 -4.19 9.81 6.79
C GLY A 13 -4.25 8.87 5.59
N LYS A 14 -3.10 8.36 5.14
CA LYS A 14 -3.03 7.40 4.02
C LYS A 14 -3.65 6.05 4.37
N LEU A 15 -3.42 5.53 5.58
CA LEU A 15 -4.07 4.30 6.04
C LEU A 15 -5.59 4.46 6.17
N ALA A 16 -6.05 5.61 6.66
CA ALA A 16 -7.47 5.93 6.71
C ALA A 16 -8.10 5.95 5.30
N ALA A 17 -7.42 6.59 4.33
CA ALA A 17 -7.86 6.60 2.94
C ALA A 17 -7.88 5.19 2.31
N SER A 18 -6.84 4.38 2.54
CA SER A 18 -6.80 2.98 2.10
C SER A 18 -7.98 2.18 2.66
N HIS A 19 -8.26 2.33 3.96
CA HIS A 19 -9.37 1.67 4.62
C HIS A 19 -10.73 2.13 4.05
N LEU A 20 -10.92 3.44 3.87
CA LEU A 20 -12.14 4.00 3.30
C LEU A 20 -12.42 3.44 1.90
N LEU A 21 -11.42 3.44 1.02
CA LEU A 21 -11.57 2.95 -0.35
C LEU A 21 -11.82 1.44 -0.40
N ARG A 22 -11.20 0.66 0.50
CA ARG A 22 -11.51 -0.77 0.65
C ARG A 22 -12.96 -0.97 1.05
N THR A 23 -13.43 -0.26 2.08
CA THR A 23 -14.81 -0.36 2.57
C THR A 23 -15.81 0.09 1.50
N LEU A 24 -15.49 1.14 0.74
CA LEU A 24 -16.28 1.59 -0.41
C LEU A 24 -16.41 0.49 -1.45
N ARG A 25 -15.29 -0.09 -1.91
CA ARG A 25 -15.29 -1.20 -2.88
C ARG A 25 -16.12 -2.37 -2.40
N GLU A 26 -15.89 -2.83 -1.17
CA GLU A 26 -16.59 -4.00 -0.61
C GLU A 26 -18.09 -3.77 -0.47
N THR A 27 -18.49 -2.57 -0.02
CA THR A 27 -19.89 -2.20 0.10
C THR A 27 -20.56 -2.08 -1.26
N MET A 28 -19.91 -1.38 -2.20
CA MET A 28 -20.40 -1.20 -3.57
C MET A 28 -20.59 -2.54 -4.27
N PHE A 29 -19.62 -3.46 -4.19
CA PHE A 29 -19.71 -4.78 -4.82
C PHE A 29 -20.84 -5.62 -4.22
N ARG A 30 -21.08 -5.51 -2.90
CA ARG A 30 -22.18 -6.22 -2.24
C ARG A 30 -23.56 -5.68 -2.60
N VAL A 31 -23.68 -4.36 -2.78
CA VAL A 31 -24.96 -3.69 -3.11
C VAL A 31 -25.30 -3.83 -4.59
N CYS A 32 -24.31 -3.62 -5.46
CA CYS A 32 -24.51 -3.57 -6.90
C CYS A 32 -24.41 -4.95 -7.58
N GLY A 33 -23.90 -5.97 -6.90
CA GLY A 33 -23.91 -7.35 -7.40
C GLY A 33 -22.76 -7.68 -8.35
N PRO A 34 -22.83 -8.85 -9.02
CA PRO A 34 -21.78 -9.35 -9.91
C PRO A 34 -21.42 -8.41 -11.06
N GLU A 35 -22.34 -7.53 -11.47
CA GLU A 35 -22.15 -6.56 -12.53
C GLU A 35 -20.95 -5.63 -12.28
N THR A 36 -20.56 -5.41 -11.02
CA THR A 36 -19.38 -4.61 -10.69
C THR A 36 -18.06 -5.24 -11.13
N THR A 37 -18.05 -6.52 -11.52
CA THR A 37 -16.85 -7.17 -12.04
C THR A 37 -16.70 -7.00 -13.56
N LEU A 38 -17.73 -6.53 -14.26
CA LEU A 38 -17.68 -6.31 -15.70
C LEU A 38 -16.87 -5.04 -16.04
N TRP A 39 -16.01 -5.12 -17.04
CA TRP A 39 -15.13 -4.04 -17.51
C TRP A 39 -15.37 -3.76 -18.99
N GLY A 40 -15.17 -2.51 -19.41
CA GLY A 40 -15.31 -2.08 -20.80
C GLY A 40 -16.52 -1.18 -21.02
N ASP A 41 -16.58 -0.57 -22.20
CA ASP A 41 -17.61 0.41 -22.56
C ASP A 41 -19.02 -0.20 -22.65
N ASP A 42 -19.11 -1.52 -22.87
CA ASP A 42 -20.34 -2.30 -22.93
C ASP A 42 -20.82 -2.79 -21.55
N ALA A 43 -20.02 -2.60 -20.49
CA ALA A 43 -20.42 -2.90 -19.12
C ALA A 43 -21.37 -1.84 -18.55
N PRO A 44 -22.17 -2.17 -17.53
CA PRO A 44 -23.05 -1.20 -16.86
C PRO A 44 -22.30 0.06 -16.42
N LEU A 45 -22.90 1.22 -16.69
CA LEU A 45 -22.29 2.54 -16.48
C LEU A 45 -20.94 2.75 -17.19
N GLY A 46 -20.64 1.98 -18.24
CA GLY A 46 -19.37 2.02 -18.96
C GLY A 46 -18.19 1.52 -18.13
N GLY A 47 -18.38 0.45 -17.35
CA GLY A 47 -17.31 -0.17 -16.56
C GLY A 47 -16.89 0.60 -15.30
N ARG A 48 -17.43 1.80 -15.06
CA ARG A 48 -17.01 2.70 -13.97
C ARG A 48 -17.00 2.06 -12.57
N MET A 49 -17.92 1.14 -12.28
CA MET A 49 -17.93 0.44 -10.99
C MET A 49 -16.72 -0.48 -10.84
N HIS A 50 -16.32 -1.17 -11.90
CA HIS A 50 -15.08 -1.94 -11.91
C HIS A 50 -13.88 -1.01 -11.74
N ASP A 51 -13.81 0.09 -12.50
CA ASP A 51 -12.71 1.05 -12.42
C ASP A 51 -12.49 1.58 -11.01
N ILE A 52 -13.56 2.01 -10.34
CA ILE A 52 -13.51 2.49 -8.95
C ILE A 52 -13.03 1.38 -8.01
N GLY A 53 -13.58 0.17 -8.15
CA GLY A 53 -13.18 -0.98 -7.35
C GLY A 53 -11.71 -1.33 -7.55
N PHE A 54 -11.24 -1.36 -8.79
CA PHE A 54 -9.86 -1.66 -9.14
C PHE A 54 -8.90 -0.58 -8.66
N ALA A 55 -9.23 0.70 -8.88
CA ALA A 55 -8.43 1.84 -8.43
C ALA A 55 -8.29 1.91 -6.91
N SER A 56 -9.24 1.37 -6.14
CA SER A 56 -9.16 1.34 -4.66
C SER A 56 -7.89 0.66 -4.14
N TYR A 57 -7.32 -0.30 -4.88
CA TYR A 57 -6.09 -0.99 -4.50
C TYR A 57 -4.84 -0.11 -4.63
N LEU A 58 -4.86 0.89 -5.51
CA LEU A 58 -3.71 1.77 -5.76
C LEU A 58 -3.23 2.43 -4.49
N ILE A 59 -4.15 2.93 -3.66
CA ILE A 59 -3.77 3.58 -2.40
C ILE A 59 -3.11 2.59 -1.45
N SER A 60 -3.55 1.34 -1.36
CA SER A 60 -2.96 0.38 -0.43
C SER A 60 -1.48 0.04 -0.71
N ILE A 61 -1.00 0.29 -1.94
CA ILE A 61 0.35 -0.03 -2.41
C ILE A 61 1.19 1.23 -2.66
N GLY A 62 0.61 2.17 -3.41
CA GLY A 62 1.25 3.40 -3.87
C GLY A 62 1.60 4.35 -2.72
N GLY A 63 2.74 5.02 -2.84
CA GLY A 63 3.21 5.97 -1.81
C GLY A 63 3.65 5.31 -0.51
N GLY A 64 3.94 4.00 -0.54
CA GLY A 64 4.25 3.18 0.63
C GLY A 64 3.07 2.26 0.94
N THR A 65 3.34 0.95 0.97
CA THR A 65 2.30 -0.04 1.26
C THR A 65 1.72 0.20 2.65
N ASP A 66 0.49 -0.27 2.88
CA ASP A 66 -0.14 -0.14 4.20
C ASP A 66 0.72 -0.72 5.34
N GLN A 67 1.51 -1.76 5.07
CA GLN A 67 2.46 -2.35 6.00
C GLN A 67 3.58 -1.37 6.34
N ILE A 68 4.19 -0.74 5.33
CA ILE A 68 5.24 0.27 5.54
C ILE A 68 4.70 1.45 6.36
N GLN A 69 3.49 1.93 6.06
CA GLN A 69 2.89 3.02 6.83
C GLN A 69 2.62 2.63 8.29
N ARG A 70 2.17 1.39 8.54
CA ARG A 70 2.02 0.86 9.91
C ARG A 70 3.36 0.79 10.64
N ASN A 71 4.44 0.40 9.96
CA ASN A 71 5.77 0.36 10.55
C ASN A 71 6.29 1.77 10.88
N ILE A 72 6.04 2.76 10.01
CA ILE A 72 6.37 4.17 10.30
C ILE A 72 5.65 4.64 11.56
N ILE A 73 4.35 4.36 11.70
CA ILE A 73 3.58 4.72 12.90
C ILE A 73 4.12 3.96 14.12
N GLY A 74 4.36 2.66 14.00
CA GLY A 74 4.92 1.82 15.06
C GLY A 74 6.24 2.37 15.59
N GLU A 75 7.21 2.63 14.72
CA GLU A 75 8.55 3.11 15.11
C GLU A 75 8.55 4.56 15.59
N ARG A 76 7.85 5.46 14.87
CA ARG A 76 7.99 6.92 15.10
C ARG A 76 6.95 7.53 16.01
N VAL A 77 5.77 6.91 16.14
CA VAL A 77 4.69 7.39 17.02
C VAL A 77 4.62 6.55 18.28
N LEU A 78 4.64 5.23 18.12
CA LEU A 78 4.47 4.30 19.24
C LEU A 78 5.79 3.88 19.89
N GLY A 79 6.94 4.22 19.30
CA GLY A 79 8.27 3.89 19.84
C GLY A 79 8.59 2.39 19.80
N LEU A 80 7.92 1.62 18.94
CA LEU A 80 8.17 0.19 18.79
C LEU A 80 9.56 -0.06 18.19
N PRO A 81 10.21 -1.19 18.52
CA PRO A 81 11.45 -1.60 17.88
C PRO A 81 11.28 -1.68 16.37
N ARG A 82 12.30 -1.23 15.64
CA ARG A 82 12.38 -1.35 14.19
C ARG A 82 12.41 -2.81 13.76
N GLU A 83 11.75 -3.12 12.65
CA GLU A 83 11.80 -4.47 12.07
C GLU A 83 13.24 -4.90 11.75
N PRO A 84 13.59 -6.19 11.93
CA PRO A 84 14.89 -6.73 11.54
C PRO A 84 15.17 -6.48 10.07
N ARG A 85 16.36 -5.95 9.78
CA ARG A 85 16.80 -5.63 8.42
C ARG A 85 18.12 -6.30 8.12
N VAL A 86 18.11 -7.28 7.22
CA VAL A 86 19.31 -8.02 6.78
C VAL A 86 20.22 -7.18 5.86
N ASP A 87 19.67 -6.11 5.29
CA ASP A 87 20.34 -5.21 4.35
C ASP A 87 21.03 -4.03 5.03
N LYS A 88 20.74 -3.78 6.32
CA LYS A 88 21.20 -2.57 6.99
C LYS A 88 22.72 -2.62 7.23
N GLY A 89 23.44 -1.73 6.56
CA GLY A 89 24.89 -1.59 6.74
C GLY A 89 25.72 -2.53 5.88
N VAL A 90 25.08 -3.29 4.98
CA VAL A 90 25.74 -4.14 3.98
C VAL A 90 25.81 -3.36 2.67
N ALA A 91 26.96 -3.35 2.00
CA ALA A 91 27.06 -2.74 0.68
C ALA A 91 26.21 -3.52 -0.33
N PHE A 92 25.64 -2.85 -1.34
CA PHE A 92 24.69 -3.49 -2.26
C PHE A 92 25.27 -4.73 -2.97
N ASN A 93 26.56 -4.69 -3.32
CA ASN A 93 27.29 -5.81 -3.93
C ASN A 93 27.61 -6.97 -2.96
N GLU A 94 27.52 -6.73 -1.65
CA GLU A 94 27.74 -7.72 -0.58
C GLU A 94 26.41 -8.26 -0.02
N LEU A 95 25.28 -7.69 -0.44
CA LEU A 95 23.97 -8.08 0.02
C LEU A 95 23.63 -9.46 -0.52
N LEU A 96 23.55 -10.48 0.35
CA LEU A 96 23.17 -11.84 0.00
C LEU A 96 21.76 -11.87 -0.62
N VAL A 97 21.69 -11.84 -1.95
CA VAL A 97 20.47 -12.02 -2.74
C VAL A 97 20.57 -13.31 -3.53
N GLY A 98 19.43 -13.96 -3.79
CA GLY A 98 19.37 -15.32 -4.36
C GLY A 98 19.99 -15.50 -5.76
N THR A 99 20.55 -14.45 -6.36
CA THR A 99 21.26 -14.46 -7.64
C THR A 99 22.78 -14.52 -7.53
N GLN A 100 23.34 -14.57 -6.32
CA GLN A 100 24.80 -14.63 -6.11
C GLN A 100 25.26 -16.07 -5.89
N ASP A 101 26.34 -16.46 -6.55
CA ASP A 101 27.03 -17.72 -6.26
C ASP A 101 27.60 -17.68 -4.84
N ARG A 102 27.26 -18.69 -4.03
CA ARG A 102 27.91 -18.83 -2.72
C ARG A 102 29.41 -19.04 -2.94
N PRO A 103 30.28 -18.31 -2.24
CA PRO A 103 31.69 -18.68 -2.23
C PRO A 103 31.83 -20.10 -1.67
N ALA A 104 32.68 -20.89 -2.34
CA ALA A 104 32.99 -22.28 -1.99
C ALA A 104 33.59 -22.42 -0.58
#